data_AF-A0A5S4UUH5-F1
#
_entry.id   AF-A0A5S4UUH5-F1
#
_cell.length_a   1.000
_cell.length_b   1.000
_cell.length_c   1.000
_cell.angle_alpha   90.00
_cell.angle_beta   90.00
_cell.angle_gamma   90.00
#
_symmetry.space_group_name_H-M   'P 1'
#
loop_
_entity.id
_entity.type
_entity.pdbx_description
1 polymer ?
#
loop_
_entity_poly.entity_id
_entity_poly.type
_entity_poly.pdbx_seq_one_letter_code
_entity_poly.pdbx_strand_id
1 'polypeptide(L)'
;MATYRPDPAHEWIAAVRGGVVLLAPTAAATEVTALWPRLADADPTPAVLDVLTSRGLAATPPFALVVRDANDGSARVVARGPVVVHVGAEVVPGSGVSTWAERVVEAGDAEVRVEAVSDGIAADAAAALPVVEAIVLAVSVRSGGVERVAPEAPASGDAVDAVDEQTRVVARDAAVPVAASVSAPVEAPAQAPPPVAAPAPSITVPPEVVAAVTSAEQTIVPAEDTIAAPVTPPSPDALHELDGDHDGLTVASVDIRRLRAERAARQGSATPGRVVPAAEAAPSSSLRMPDGSIESIGAEVLLGRSPSVSQVSGGRLPRLVTIGAGDPDISRNHLRVAVEGDTVVVTDLHSRNGTHVVAPGKSPVKLRAGEPTPVLAGTVVDLGGGWTIQVVGA
;
A
#
# COMPACT_ATOMS: atom_id res chain seq x y z
N MET A 1 -19.19 11.46 -18.86
CA MET A 1 -17.97 12.09 -19.38
C MET A 1 -17.04 12.51 -18.27
N ALA A 2 -15.81 12.04 -18.33
CA ALA A 2 -14.76 12.41 -17.39
C ALA A 2 -14.17 13.79 -17.73
N THR A 3 -13.54 14.40 -16.75
CA THR A 3 -12.76 15.63 -16.93
C THR A 3 -11.39 15.45 -16.29
N TYR A 4 -10.38 16.12 -16.82
CA TYR A 4 -9.03 16.10 -16.24
C TYR A 4 -8.49 17.52 -16.09
N ARG A 5 -7.57 17.72 -15.15
CA ARG A 5 -6.79 18.95 -15.06
C ARG A 5 -5.42 18.69 -15.69
N PRO A 6 -5.02 19.47 -16.71
CA PRO A 6 -3.70 19.33 -17.32
C PRO A 6 -2.58 19.47 -16.30
N ASP A 7 -1.52 18.68 -16.46
CA ASP A 7 -0.28 18.85 -15.72
C ASP A 7 0.73 19.68 -16.52
N PRO A 8 0.96 20.97 -16.19
CA PRO A 8 1.93 21.80 -16.89
C PRO A 8 3.39 21.42 -16.57
N ALA A 9 3.64 20.69 -15.47
CA ALA A 9 4.97 20.22 -15.11
C ALA A 9 5.35 18.91 -15.82
N HIS A 10 4.38 18.26 -16.49
CA HIS A 10 4.55 16.99 -17.20
C HIS A 10 5.08 15.86 -16.30
N GLU A 11 4.78 15.90 -15.01
CA GLU A 11 5.20 14.89 -14.03
C GLU A 11 4.24 13.69 -13.99
N TRP A 12 2.97 13.90 -14.33
CA TRP A 12 1.91 12.91 -14.26
C TRP A 12 1.20 12.69 -15.59
N ILE A 13 0.85 11.42 -15.82
CA ILE A 13 0.10 10.94 -16.98
C ILE A 13 -1.10 10.14 -16.49
N ALA A 14 -2.26 10.37 -17.09
CA ALA A 14 -3.49 9.66 -16.81
C ALA A 14 -4.02 8.96 -18.06
N ALA A 15 -4.40 7.69 -17.93
CA ALA A 15 -5.20 6.98 -18.91
C ALA A 15 -6.64 6.89 -18.42
N VAL A 16 -7.58 7.34 -19.25
CA VAL A 16 -9.02 7.22 -19.02
C VAL A 16 -9.58 6.38 -20.15
N ARG A 17 -10.18 5.23 -19.81
CA ARG A 17 -10.79 4.34 -20.79
C ARG A 17 -11.98 3.63 -20.16
N GLY A 18 -13.17 3.75 -20.75
CA GLY A 18 -14.39 3.17 -20.20
C GLY A 18 -14.69 3.55 -18.74
N GLY A 19 -14.70 2.54 -17.87
CA GLY A 19 -14.88 2.67 -16.41
C GLY A 19 -13.58 2.78 -15.61
N VAL A 20 -12.44 2.95 -16.30
CA VAL A 20 -11.10 2.84 -15.74
C VAL A 20 -10.38 4.18 -15.77
N VAL A 21 -9.77 4.52 -14.64
CA VAL A 21 -8.85 5.66 -14.50
C VAL A 21 -7.54 5.15 -13.93
N LEU A 22 -6.45 5.32 -14.67
CA LEU A 22 -5.08 5.03 -14.22
C LEU A 22 -4.28 6.32 -14.23
N LEU A 23 -3.80 6.76 -13.07
CA LEU A 23 -2.88 7.89 -12.91
C LEU A 23 -1.50 7.35 -12.50
N ALA A 24 -0.43 7.78 -13.17
CA ALA A 24 0.94 7.40 -12.86
C ALA A 24 1.92 8.52 -13.22
N PRO A 25 3.18 8.49 -12.76
CA PRO A 25 4.21 9.41 -13.22
C PRO A 25 4.48 9.24 -14.71
N THR A 26 4.83 10.33 -15.40
CA THR A 26 5.22 10.33 -16.82
C THR A 26 6.41 9.41 -17.10
N ALA A 27 7.26 9.14 -16.10
CA ALA A 27 8.33 8.14 -16.20
C ALA A 27 7.82 6.72 -16.51
N ALA A 28 6.55 6.42 -16.24
CA ALA A 28 5.87 5.17 -16.57
C ALA A 28 5.00 5.26 -17.84
N ALA A 29 5.18 6.29 -18.68
CA ALA A 29 4.34 6.50 -19.86
C ALA A 29 4.40 5.34 -20.88
N THR A 30 5.54 4.65 -20.98
CA THR A 30 5.67 3.47 -21.86
C THR A 30 4.78 2.33 -21.37
N GLU A 31 4.81 2.05 -20.07
CA GLU A 31 3.98 1.06 -19.40
C GLU A 31 2.49 1.40 -19.52
N VAL A 32 2.10 2.66 -19.27
CA VAL A 32 0.71 3.14 -19.42
C VAL A 32 0.22 3.00 -20.86
N THR A 33 1.07 3.31 -21.85
CA THR A 33 0.72 3.16 -23.27
C THR A 33 0.55 1.69 -23.64
N ALA A 34 1.44 0.80 -23.15
CA ALA A 34 1.33 -0.64 -23.39
C ALA A 34 0.07 -1.26 -22.76
N LEU A 35 -0.39 -0.70 -21.64
CA LEU A 35 -1.63 -1.13 -20.96
C LEU A 35 -2.90 -0.66 -21.68
N TRP A 36 -2.83 0.31 -22.59
CA TRP A 36 -4.00 0.95 -23.21
C TRP A 36 -5.05 -0.03 -23.75
N PRO A 37 -4.71 -1.10 -24.51
CA PRO A 37 -5.70 -2.06 -25.00
C PRO A 37 -6.35 -2.85 -23.86
N ARG A 38 -5.58 -3.16 -22.81
CA ARG A 38 -6.02 -3.95 -21.65
C ARG A 38 -6.95 -3.19 -20.72
N LEU A 39 -6.90 -1.85 -20.70
CA LEU A 39 -7.79 -1.05 -19.87
C LEU A 39 -9.28 -1.17 -20.25
N ALA A 40 -9.59 -1.72 -21.43
CA ALA A 40 -10.96 -2.03 -21.84
C ALA A 40 -11.44 -3.42 -21.41
N ASP A 41 -10.57 -4.26 -20.83
CA ASP A 41 -10.94 -5.57 -20.32
C ASP A 41 -11.89 -5.43 -19.11
N ALA A 42 -12.68 -6.46 -18.83
CA ALA A 42 -13.65 -6.45 -17.73
C ALA A 42 -13.00 -6.22 -16.35
N ASP A 43 -11.80 -6.76 -16.15
CA ASP A 43 -10.95 -6.47 -14.99
C ASP A 43 -9.49 -6.30 -15.42
N PRO A 44 -9.03 -5.04 -15.64
CA PRO A 44 -7.66 -4.76 -16.04
C PRO A 44 -6.67 -4.83 -14.87
N THR A 45 -7.16 -4.97 -13.63
CA THR A 45 -6.35 -4.81 -12.42
C THR A 45 -5.12 -5.73 -12.39
N PRO A 46 -5.23 -7.04 -12.67
CA PRO A 46 -4.06 -7.93 -12.66
C PRO A 46 -3.03 -7.52 -13.71
N ALA A 47 -3.47 -7.17 -14.92
CA ALA A 47 -2.58 -6.77 -16.01
C ALA A 47 -1.83 -5.46 -15.67
N VAL A 48 -2.52 -4.48 -15.09
CA VAL A 48 -1.90 -3.22 -14.64
C VAL A 48 -0.87 -3.49 -13.56
N LEU A 49 -1.20 -4.31 -12.56
CA LEU A 49 -0.27 -4.65 -11.47
C LEU A 49 0.94 -5.42 -11.99
N ASP A 50 0.76 -6.40 -12.87
CA ASP A 50 1.86 -7.17 -13.47
C ASP A 50 2.84 -6.25 -14.21
N VAL A 51 2.33 -5.33 -15.03
CA VAL A 51 3.18 -4.40 -15.80
C VAL A 51 3.92 -3.43 -14.87
N LEU A 52 3.22 -2.77 -13.93
CA LEU A 52 3.82 -1.77 -13.05
C LEU A 52 4.77 -2.39 -12.00
N THR A 53 4.56 -3.64 -11.63
CA THR A 53 5.41 -4.37 -10.67
C THR A 53 6.47 -5.26 -11.32
N SER A 54 6.54 -5.29 -12.66
CA SER A 54 7.49 -6.12 -13.42
C SER A 54 8.96 -5.92 -13.04
N ARG A 55 9.33 -4.73 -12.56
CA ARG A 55 10.68 -4.39 -12.06
C ARG A 55 10.88 -4.64 -10.56
N GLY A 56 9.92 -5.31 -9.92
CA GLY A 56 9.86 -5.57 -8.48
C GLY A 56 9.14 -4.49 -7.69
N LEU A 57 8.61 -4.86 -6.51
CA LEU A 57 7.78 -4.00 -5.65
C LEU A 57 8.46 -2.72 -5.18
N ALA A 58 9.78 -2.72 -5.02
CA ALA A 58 10.53 -1.52 -4.62
C ALA A 58 10.64 -0.49 -5.76
N ALA A 59 10.72 -0.97 -7.01
CA ALA A 59 10.83 -0.13 -8.19
C ALA A 59 9.45 0.26 -8.78
N THR A 60 8.36 -0.28 -8.24
CA THR A 60 6.99 0.06 -8.65
C THR A 60 6.76 1.56 -8.46
N PRO A 61 6.42 2.30 -9.54
CA PRO A 61 6.20 3.73 -9.45
C PRO A 61 4.97 4.04 -8.58
N PRO A 62 4.81 5.28 -8.11
CA PRO A 62 3.50 5.76 -7.68
C PRO A 62 2.43 5.49 -8.74
N PHE A 63 1.22 5.15 -8.34
CA PHE A 63 0.07 5.09 -9.25
C PHE A 63 -1.24 5.07 -8.46
N ALA A 64 -2.32 5.46 -9.12
CA ALA A 64 -3.68 5.19 -8.68
C ALA A 64 -4.46 4.56 -9.83
N LEU A 65 -5.10 3.43 -9.58
CA LEU A 65 -6.00 2.73 -10.48
C LEU A 65 -7.39 2.71 -9.86
N VAL A 66 -8.39 3.11 -10.63
CA VAL A 66 -9.80 2.93 -10.28
C VAL A 66 -10.47 2.16 -11.41
N VAL A 67 -11.14 1.07 -11.06
CA VAL A 67 -11.95 0.24 -11.98
C VAL A 67 -13.36 0.21 -11.45
N ARG A 68 -14.31 0.81 -12.19
CA ARG A 68 -15.74 0.71 -11.88
C ARG A 68 -16.31 -0.58 -12.46
N ASP A 69 -16.99 -1.34 -11.63
CA ASP A 69 -17.83 -2.44 -12.07
C ASP A 69 -19.21 -1.88 -12.46
N ALA A 70 -19.59 -2.09 -13.71
CA ALA A 70 -20.85 -1.60 -14.25
C ALA A 70 -22.07 -2.41 -13.77
N ASN A 71 -21.88 -3.62 -13.25
CA ASN A 71 -22.95 -4.55 -12.90
C ASN A 71 -23.41 -4.39 -11.45
N ASP A 72 -22.45 -4.24 -10.52
CA ASP A 72 -22.75 -4.11 -9.09
C ASP A 72 -22.61 -2.68 -8.56
N GLY A 73 -22.08 -1.75 -9.36
CA GLY A 73 -21.88 -0.36 -8.98
C GLY A 73 -20.73 -0.16 -8.01
N SER A 74 -19.87 -1.16 -7.80
CA SER A 74 -18.67 -1.00 -6.99
C SER A 74 -17.53 -0.35 -7.79
N ALA A 75 -16.56 0.20 -7.07
CA ALA A 75 -15.28 0.64 -7.63
C ALA A 75 -14.14 -0.01 -6.86
N ARG A 76 -13.28 -0.75 -7.57
CA ARG A 76 -11.99 -1.19 -7.04
C ARG A 76 -10.99 -0.05 -7.17
N VAL A 77 -10.35 0.29 -6.06
CA VAL A 77 -9.32 1.32 -5.97
C VAL A 77 -8.02 0.68 -5.54
N VAL A 78 -6.96 0.94 -6.31
CA VAL A 78 -5.58 0.58 -5.96
C VAL A 78 -4.71 1.83 -5.99
N ALA A 79 -4.04 2.16 -4.88
CA ALA A 79 -3.30 3.42 -4.78
C ALA A 79 -1.93 3.22 -4.11
N ARG A 80 -0.89 3.87 -4.65
CA ARG A 80 0.49 3.85 -4.16
C ARG A 80 1.18 5.19 -4.41
N GLY A 81 1.89 5.68 -3.39
CA GLY A 81 2.69 6.90 -3.48
C GLY A 81 1.89 8.18 -3.22
N PRO A 82 2.37 9.36 -3.68
CA PRO A 82 1.73 10.65 -3.45
C PRO A 82 0.49 10.83 -4.35
N VAL A 83 -0.52 9.99 -4.14
CA VAL A 83 -1.81 10.04 -4.84
C VAL A 83 -2.94 9.84 -3.83
N VAL A 84 -4.09 10.42 -4.11
CA VAL A 84 -5.31 10.23 -3.33
C VAL A 84 -6.46 9.95 -4.27
N VAL A 85 -7.29 8.98 -3.91
CA VAL A 85 -8.53 8.66 -4.63
C VAL A 85 -9.71 8.97 -3.73
N HIS A 86 -10.68 9.72 -4.24
CA HIS A 86 -11.95 9.98 -3.60
C HIS A 86 -13.05 9.27 -4.38
N VAL A 87 -13.89 8.51 -3.68
CA VAL A 87 -15.09 7.84 -4.22
C VAL A 87 -16.27 8.28 -3.38
N GLY A 88 -17.02 9.28 -3.85
CA GLY A 88 -18.05 9.93 -3.03
C GLY A 88 -17.44 10.54 -1.76
N ALA A 89 -17.84 10.02 -0.59
CA ALA A 89 -17.30 10.44 0.71
C ALA A 89 -16.08 9.62 1.17
N GLU A 90 -15.79 8.50 0.51
CA GLU A 90 -14.65 7.66 0.88
C GLU A 90 -13.35 8.21 0.28
N VAL A 91 -12.28 8.15 1.07
CA VAL A 91 -10.94 8.56 0.67
C VAL A 91 -9.98 7.38 0.81
N VAL A 92 -9.25 7.09 -0.26
CA VAL A 92 -8.22 6.04 -0.32
C VAL A 92 -6.88 6.70 -0.62
N PRO A 93 -6.03 6.94 0.39
CA PRO A 93 -4.69 7.46 0.18
C PRO A 93 -3.77 6.37 -0.37
N GLY A 94 -2.92 6.73 -1.33
CA GLY A 94 -1.80 5.88 -1.78
C GLY A 94 -0.55 6.05 -0.94
N SER A 95 -0.50 7.05 -0.07
CA SER A 95 0.66 7.34 0.78
C SER A 95 0.64 6.51 2.07
N GLY A 96 1.81 6.31 2.69
CA GLY A 96 1.91 5.58 3.96
C GLY A 96 1.80 4.05 3.85
N VAL A 97 1.78 3.49 2.63
CA VAL A 97 1.76 2.04 2.36
C VAL A 97 3.11 1.57 1.77
N SER A 98 3.49 0.31 2.02
CA SER A 98 4.72 -0.29 1.50
C SER A 98 4.56 -0.90 0.10
N THR A 99 3.38 -1.47 -0.19
CA THR A 99 2.99 -1.98 -1.51
C THR A 99 1.98 -1.03 -2.16
N TRP A 100 0.71 -1.16 -1.84
CA TRP A 100 -0.38 -0.28 -2.26
C TRP A 100 -1.54 -0.47 -1.29
N ALA A 101 -2.40 0.55 -1.20
CA ALA A 101 -3.72 0.39 -0.62
C ALA A 101 -4.64 -0.21 -1.70
N GLU A 102 -5.40 -1.23 -1.34
CA GLU A 102 -6.45 -1.80 -2.19
C GLU A 102 -7.76 -1.82 -1.43
N ARG A 103 -8.82 -1.26 -2.03
CA ARG A 103 -10.17 -1.24 -1.45
C ARG A 103 -11.20 -1.42 -2.54
N VAL A 104 -12.28 -2.14 -2.22
CA VAL A 104 -13.51 -2.13 -3.00
C VAL A 104 -14.49 -1.23 -2.26
N VAL A 105 -15.07 -0.28 -2.98
CA VAL A 105 -15.97 0.74 -2.42
C VAL A 105 -17.28 0.72 -3.19
N GLU A 106 -18.40 0.81 -2.50
CA GLU A 106 -19.71 1.02 -3.12
C GLU A 106 -19.74 2.41 -3.75
N ALA A 107 -19.69 2.48 -5.08
CA ALA A 107 -19.59 3.75 -5.79
C ALA A 107 -20.95 4.21 -6.33
N GLY A 108 -21.79 3.32 -6.84
CA GLY A 108 -22.97 3.66 -7.62
C GLY A 108 -22.65 4.75 -8.66
N ASP A 109 -23.46 5.81 -8.64
CA ASP A 109 -23.27 7.00 -9.49
C ASP A 109 -22.34 8.07 -8.87
N ALA A 110 -21.65 7.77 -7.76
CA ALA A 110 -20.78 8.74 -7.10
C ALA A 110 -19.63 9.18 -8.01
N GLU A 111 -19.24 10.45 -7.92
CA GLU A 111 -18.04 10.97 -8.58
C GLU A 111 -16.80 10.29 -8.00
N VAL A 112 -15.92 9.82 -8.90
CA VAL A 112 -14.55 9.39 -8.58
C VAL A 112 -13.62 10.53 -8.92
N ARG A 113 -12.74 10.90 -8.00
CA ARG A 113 -11.64 11.85 -8.23
C ARG A 113 -10.31 11.19 -7.90
N VAL A 114 -9.40 11.18 -8.86
CA VAL A 114 -8.02 10.71 -8.68
C VAL A 114 -7.11 11.92 -8.80
N GLU A 115 -6.26 12.16 -7.81
CA GLU A 115 -5.36 13.31 -7.78
C GLU A 115 -3.95 12.95 -7.32
N ALA A 116 -2.96 13.54 -7.97
CA ALA A 116 -1.58 13.54 -7.49
C ALA A 116 -1.40 14.60 -6.40
N VAL A 117 -0.68 14.25 -5.35
CA VAL A 117 -0.31 15.17 -4.28
C VAL A 117 1.02 15.81 -4.66
N SER A 118 1.02 17.13 -4.85
CA SER A 118 2.21 17.93 -5.15
C SER A 118 2.51 18.90 -4.00
N ASP A 119 3.79 19.06 -3.64
CA ASP A 119 4.26 19.97 -2.57
C ASP A 119 4.22 21.46 -2.95
N GLY A 120 3.72 21.80 -4.13
CA GLY A 120 3.58 23.17 -4.64
C GLY A 120 2.18 23.76 -4.37
N ILE A 121 2.13 25.10 -4.25
CA ILE A 121 0.91 25.91 -4.16
C ILE A 121 -0.15 25.34 -5.09
N ALA A 122 -1.32 25.02 -4.52
CA ALA A 122 -2.46 24.43 -5.19
C ALA A 122 -2.53 24.88 -6.65
N ALA A 123 -2.46 23.92 -7.58
CA ALA A 123 -2.67 24.13 -9.01
C ALA A 123 -4.14 24.49 -9.27
N ASP A 124 -4.66 25.50 -8.58
CA ASP A 124 -6.08 25.72 -8.35
C ASP A 124 -6.75 26.46 -9.51
N ALA A 125 -5.98 26.96 -10.49
CA ALA A 125 -6.51 27.76 -11.59
C ALA A 125 -6.63 27.04 -12.95
N ALA A 126 -6.06 25.83 -13.12
CA ALA A 126 -6.16 25.15 -14.42
C ALA A 126 -7.60 24.63 -14.63
N ALA A 127 -8.24 25.09 -15.71
CA ALA A 127 -9.57 24.67 -16.11
C ALA A 127 -9.61 23.16 -16.41
N ALA A 128 -10.68 22.49 -15.98
CA ALA A 128 -10.88 21.08 -16.27
C ALA A 128 -11.31 20.90 -17.73
N LEU A 129 -10.65 19.99 -18.45
CA LEU A 129 -10.93 19.69 -19.84
C LEU A 129 -11.68 18.36 -19.94
N PRO A 130 -12.62 18.23 -20.89
CA PRO A 130 -13.37 17.00 -21.09
C PRO A 130 -12.50 15.89 -21.70
N VAL A 131 -12.76 14.66 -21.30
CA VAL A 131 -12.16 13.46 -21.89
C VAL A 131 -13.17 12.32 -21.91
N VAL A 132 -13.23 11.61 -23.05
CA VAL A 132 -14.02 10.39 -23.22
C VAL A 132 -13.08 9.21 -23.00
N GLU A 133 -12.11 9.05 -23.90
CA GLU A 133 -11.01 8.12 -23.77
C GLU A 133 -9.72 8.77 -24.27
N ALA A 134 -8.68 8.78 -23.44
CA ALA A 134 -7.36 9.25 -23.84
C ALA A 134 -6.28 8.86 -22.82
N ILE A 135 -5.03 8.96 -23.26
CA ILE A 135 -3.87 9.14 -22.39
C ILE A 135 -3.50 10.64 -22.43
N VAL A 136 -3.51 11.30 -21.28
CA VAL A 136 -3.31 12.75 -21.14
C VAL A 136 -2.32 13.07 -20.04
N LEU A 137 -1.56 14.16 -20.19
CA LEU A 137 -0.78 14.73 -19.09
C LEU A 137 -1.75 15.41 -18.11
N ALA A 138 -1.85 14.89 -16.90
CA ALA A 138 -2.88 15.30 -15.95
C ALA A 138 -2.45 15.13 -14.50
N VAL A 139 -2.71 16.14 -13.68
CA VAL A 139 -2.52 16.06 -12.21
C VAL A 139 -3.75 15.50 -11.51
N SER A 140 -4.92 15.55 -12.15
CA SER A 140 -6.15 14.95 -11.62
C SER A 140 -7.13 14.57 -12.70
N VAL A 141 -7.94 13.56 -12.40
CA VAL A 141 -9.07 13.10 -13.22
C VAL A 141 -10.31 13.02 -12.34
N ARG A 142 -11.45 13.50 -12.83
CA ARG A 142 -12.78 13.27 -12.27
C ARG A 142 -13.62 12.47 -13.25
N SER A 143 -14.26 11.42 -12.78
CA SER A 143 -15.19 10.61 -13.57
C SER A 143 -16.48 10.38 -12.80
N GLY A 144 -17.60 10.81 -13.37
CA GLY A 144 -18.94 10.60 -12.82
C GLY A 144 -19.64 9.32 -13.29
N GLY A 145 -18.98 8.44 -14.05
CA GLY A 145 -19.61 7.21 -14.54
C GLY A 145 -18.73 6.38 -15.47
N VAL A 146 -19.28 5.31 -16.02
CA VAL A 146 -18.63 4.46 -17.03
C VAL A 146 -18.90 5.07 -18.42
N GLU A 147 -17.84 5.46 -19.11
CA GLU A 147 -17.95 6.01 -20.47
C GLU A 147 -17.97 4.87 -21.52
N ARG A 148 -18.59 5.11 -22.68
CA ARG A 148 -18.62 4.08 -23.74
C ARG A 148 -17.24 3.97 -24.38
N VAL A 149 -16.67 2.76 -24.34
CA VAL A 149 -15.41 2.45 -25.01
C VAL A 149 -15.58 2.46 -26.52
N ALA A 150 -14.75 3.20 -27.25
CA ALA A 150 -14.73 3.12 -28.71
C ALA A 150 -14.14 1.77 -29.14
N PRO A 151 -14.77 1.03 -30.06
CA PRO A 151 -14.23 -0.23 -30.54
C PRO A 151 -12.85 0.01 -31.17
N GLU A 152 -11.87 -0.77 -30.75
CA GLU A 152 -10.52 -0.74 -31.31
C GLU A 152 -10.61 -1.25 -32.76
N ALA A 153 -10.50 -0.34 -33.73
CA ALA A 153 -10.43 -0.72 -35.13
C ALA A 153 -9.20 -1.61 -35.30
N PRO A 154 -9.31 -2.79 -35.96
CA PRO A 154 -8.15 -3.62 -36.19
C PRO A 154 -7.11 -2.80 -36.94
N ALA A 155 -5.88 -2.75 -36.40
CA ALA A 155 -4.74 -2.15 -37.06
C ALA A 155 -4.61 -2.84 -38.42
N SER A 156 -5.07 -2.15 -39.46
CA SER A 156 -4.97 -2.61 -40.84
C SER A 156 -3.50 -2.42 -41.22
N GLY A 157 -2.72 -3.48 -41.01
CA GLY A 157 -1.44 -3.62 -41.69
C GLY A 157 -1.70 -3.69 -43.21
N ASP A 158 -0.87 -2.97 -43.95
CA ASP A 158 -0.85 -2.80 -45.41
C ASP A 158 -1.86 -1.82 -46.01
N ALA A 159 -1.44 -0.55 -46.12
CA ALA A 159 -1.19 0.09 -47.42
C ALA A 159 -0.58 1.49 -47.20
N VAL A 160 0.73 1.60 -47.38
CA VAL A 160 1.38 2.84 -47.78
C VAL A 160 1.08 3.05 -49.27
N ASP A 161 0.02 3.79 -49.61
CA ASP A 161 0.05 4.61 -50.83
C ASP A 161 -1.08 5.65 -50.87
N ALA A 162 -0.77 6.77 -51.50
CA ALA A 162 -1.62 7.91 -51.86
C ALA A 162 -2.15 8.81 -50.71
N VAL A 163 -1.30 9.79 -50.38
CA VAL A 163 -1.71 11.15 -49.97
C VAL A 163 -2.71 11.70 -51.00
N ASP A 164 -3.95 11.94 -50.61
CA ASP A 164 -4.85 12.86 -51.31
C ASP A 164 -5.03 14.11 -50.44
N GLU A 165 -4.16 15.08 -50.72
CA GLU A 165 -4.12 16.41 -50.12
C GLU A 165 -5.24 17.27 -50.74
N GLN A 166 -6.49 17.12 -50.28
CA GLN A 166 -7.57 18.04 -50.66
C GLN A 166 -8.47 18.42 -49.48
N THR A 167 -7.95 19.28 -48.60
CA THR A 167 -8.77 20.34 -47.97
C THR A 167 -7.91 21.58 -47.78
N ARG A 168 -7.86 22.35 -48.88
CA ARG A 168 -7.26 23.68 -49.00
C ARG A 168 -8.07 24.68 -48.17
N VAL A 169 -7.66 24.95 -46.94
CA VAL A 169 -8.11 26.15 -46.22
C VAL A 169 -7.40 27.35 -46.86
N VAL A 170 -8.20 28.29 -47.36
CA VAL A 170 -7.80 29.48 -48.08
C VAL A 170 -6.97 30.39 -47.15
N ALA A 171 -5.66 30.42 -47.37
CA ALA A 171 -4.77 31.45 -46.85
C ALA A 171 -5.07 32.78 -47.54
N ARG A 172 -5.38 33.81 -46.76
CA ARG A 172 -5.46 35.20 -47.23
C ARG A 172 -4.07 35.80 -47.16
N ASP A 173 -3.57 36.13 -48.34
CA ASP A 173 -2.32 36.82 -48.62
C ASP A 173 -2.31 38.24 -48.03
N ALA A 174 -1.22 38.57 -47.35
CA ALA A 174 -0.77 39.93 -47.03
C ALA A 174 0.75 39.90 -46.79
N ALA A 175 1.51 39.77 -47.88
CA ALA A 175 2.92 40.19 -47.98
C ALA A 175 3.03 41.73 -47.76
N VAL A 176 4.10 42.41 -47.33
CA VAL A 176 5.57 42.28 -47.12
C VAL A 176 6.00 43.59 -46.35
N PRO A 177 7.27 43.91 -45.97
CA PRO A 177 8.54 43.20 -46.17
C PRO A 177 9.45 43.06 -44.92
N VAL A 178 10.41 42.14 -45.10
CA VAL A 178 11.62 41.92 -44.28
C VAL A 178 12.70 42.93 -44.68
N ALA A 179 13.35 43.57 -43.69
CA ALA A 179 14.65 44.21 -43.87
C ALA A 179 15.70 43.43 -43.05
N ALA A 180 16.61 42.79 -43.79
CA ALA A 180 17.79 42.13 -43.26
C ALA A 180 18.83 43.16 -42.79
N SER A 181 19.56 42.83 -41.72
CA SER A 181 20.89 43.39 -41.47
C SER A 181 21.78 42.35 -40.79
N VAL A 182 23.02 42.35 -41.25
CA VAL A 182 24.01 41.28 -41.26
C VAL A 182 24.85 41.28 -39.97
N SER A 183 25.39 40.09 -39.66
CA SER A 183 26.29 39.73 -38.56
C SER A 183 27.64 40.47 -38.52
N ALA A 184 28.25 40.58 -37.33
CA ALA A 184 29.54 39.97 -36.90
C ALA A 184 30.15 40.76 -35.68
N PRO A 185 31.28 40.34 -35.06
CA PRO A 185 31.37 39.82 -33.68
C PRO A 185 32.28 40.71 -32.77
N VAL A 186 32.81 40.15 -31.66
CA VAL A 186 33.83 40.69 -30.70
C VAL A 186 33.15 41.26 -29.42
N GLU A 187 33.49 40.96 -28.16
CA GLU A 187 34.70 40.46 -27.49
C GLU A 187 34.32 39.85 -26.12
N ALA A 188 35.09 38.89 -25.63
CA ALA A 188 35.12 38.52 -24.21
C ALA A 188 36.13 39.41 -23.46
N PRO A 189 35.84 39.82 -22.21
CA PRO A 189 36.92 39.77 -21.23
C PRO A 189 36.50 39.26 -19.83
N ALA A 190 37.38 38.40 -19.31
CA ALA A 190 37.92 38.34 -17.94
C ALA A 190 37.03 38.01 -16.73
N GLN A 191 37.43 36.92 -16.07
CA GLN A 191 37.12 36.56 -14.68
C GLN A 191 37.73 37.53 -13.64
N ALA A 192 37.05 37.65 -12.49
CA ALA A 192 37.53 37.60 -11.08
C ALA A 192 36.77 38.59 -10.18
N PRO A 193 36.70 38.44 -8.84
CA PRO A 193 36.88 37.31 -7.91
C PRO A 193 35.62 37.06 -7.02
N PRO A 194 35.59 36.04 -6.12
CA PRO A 194 34.42 35.79 -5.24
C PRO A 194 34.29 36.83 -4.12
N PRO A 195 33.06 37.22 -3.71
CA PRO A 195 32.88 38.02 -2.51
C PRO A 195 32.99 37.15 -1.24
N VAL A 196 33.72 37.73 -0.29
CA VAL A 196 34.08 37.24 1.04
C VAL A 196 32.86 37.04 1.93
N ALA A 197 32.92 36.01 2.78
CA ALA A 197 31.96 35.68 3.83
C ALA A 197 31.66 36.88 4.76
N ALA A 198 30.38 37.15 4.98
CA ALA A 198 29.87 38.00 6.05
C ALA A 198 29.08 37.15 7.07
N PRO A 199 29.12 37.51 8.36
CA PRO A 199 28.84 36.60 9.47
C PRO A 199 27.34 36.34 9.71
N ALA A 200 27.07 35.21 10.36
CA ALA A 200 25.75 34.75 10.78
C ALA A 200 25.02 35.77 11.68
N PRO A 201 23.71 36.00 11.49
CA PRO A 201 22.89 36.67 12.48
C PRO A 201 22.51 35.70 13.60
N SER A 202 22.93 36.03 14.83
CA SER A 202 22.46 35.40 16.06
C SER A 202 20.95 35.60 16.22
N ILE A 203 20.19 34.52 16.27
CA ILE A 203 18.77 34.56 16.65
C ILE A 203 18.69 34.55 18.18
N THR A 204 18.30 35.70 18.73
CA THR A 204 17.92 35.87 20.13
C THR A 204 16.64 35.08 20.41
N VAL A 205 16.70 34.17 21.39
CA VAL A 205 15.55 33.44 21.94
C VAL A 205 14.79 34.37 22.90
N PRO A 206 13.50 34.66 22.69
CA PRO A 206 12.66 35.28 23.71
C PRO A 206 12.16 34.22 24.71
N PRO A 207 12.01 34.55 26.00
CA PRO A 207 11.58 33.61 27.02
C PRO A 207 10.09 33.23 26.83
N GLU A 208 9.83 31.93 26.87
CA GLU A 208 8.50 31.33 26.80
C GLU A 208 7.69 31.66 28.07
N VAL A 209 6.56 32.33 27.86
CA VAL A 209 5.60 32.70 28.90
C VAL A 209 4.66 31.51 29.12
N VAL A 210 4.70 30.99 30.35
CA VAL A 210 3.69 30.10 30.93
C VAL A 210 2.28 30.67 30.75
N ALA A 211 1.41 29.92 30.09
CA ALA A 211 -0.03 30.10 30.17
C ALA A 211 -0.72 28.73 30.28
N ALA A 212 -1.13 28.43 31.50
CA ALA A 212 -2.08 27.37 31.81
C ALA A 212 -3.41 27.63 31.10
N VAL A 213 -3.99 26.60 30.49
CA VAL A 213 -5.42 26.56 30.18
C VAL A 213 -5.98 25.25 30.71
N THR A 214 -6.66 25.40 31.84
CA THR A 214 -7.60 24.46 32.43
C THR A 214 -8.84 24.32 31.55
N SER A 215 -9.36 23.11 31.35
CA SER A 215 -10.74 22.74 31.74
C SER A 215 -11.24 21.44 31.09
N ALA A 216 -11.92 20.67 31.94
CA ALA A 216 -13.06 19.80 31.69
C ALA A 216 -12.83 18.42 31.04
N GLU A 217 -12.49 17.49 31.92
CA GLU A 217 -12.98 16.10 31.95
C GLU A 217 -14.50 16.03 31.70
N GLN A 218 -14.90 15.28 30.67
CA GLN A 218 -16.25 14.69 30.59
C GLN A 218 -16.14 13.23 30.16
N THR A 219 -16.10 12.40 31.20
CA THR A 219 -16.49 11.00 31.22
C THR A 219 -17.91 10.84 30.69
N ILE A 220 -18.09 10.05 29.62
CA ILE A 220 -19.37 9.41 29.31
C ILE A 220 -19.10 7.92 29.21
N VAL A 221 -19.60 7.19 30.22
CA VAL A 221 -19.71 5.74 30.24
C VAL A 221 -21.10 5.40 29.70
N PRO A 222 -21.26 4.54 28.68
CA PRO A 222 -22.52 3.84 28.50
C PRO A 222 -22.51 2.62 29.42
N ALA A 223 -23.43 2.63 30.37
CA ALA A 223 -23.78 1.47 31.18
C ALA A 223 -24.38 0.37 30.30
N GLU A 224 -24.10 -0.87 30.71
CA GLU A 224 -24.62 -2.11 30.19
C GLU A 224 -26.16 -2.12 30.17
N ASP A 225 -26.75 -2.72 29.14
CA ASP A 225 -28.03 -3.41 29.30
C ASP A 225 -28.00 -4.73 28.52
N THR A 226 -28.07 -5.81 29.29
CA THR A 226 -28.14 -7.20 28.86
C THR A 226 -29.60 -7.57 28.64
N ILE A 227 -29.98 -8.02 27.44
CA ILE A 227 -31.05 -9.03 27.28
C ILE A 227 -30.65 -10.01 26.17
N ALA A 228 -30.28 -11.21 26.58
CA ALA A 228 -30.24 -12.39 25.72
C ALA A 228 -31.66 -12.94 25.56
N ALA A 229 -32.06 -13.24 24.32
CA ALA A 229 -33.23 -14.08 24.02
C ALA A 229 -32.74 -15.31 23.21
N PRO A 230 -33.14 -16.55 23.58
CA PRO A 230 -32.76 -17.73 22.82
C PRO A 230 -33.63 -17.85 21.57
N VAL A 231 -33.02 -17.75 20.39
CA VAL A 231 -33.67 -18.16 19.13
C VAL A 231 -33.49 -19.67 18.96
N THR A 232 -34.61 -20.38 19.05
CA THR A 232 -34.72 -21.81 18.71
C THR A 232 -34.39 -22.02 17.23
N PRO A 233 -33.52 -22.97 16.84
CA PRO A 233 -33.29 -23.29 15.43
C PRO A 233 -34.52 -24.02 14.85
N PRO A 234 -34.93 -23.74 13.60
CA PRO A 234 -35.98 -24.51 12.95
C PRO A 234 -35.52 -25.95 12.65
N SER A 235 -36.44 -26.91 12.81
CA SER A 235 -36.27 -28.34 12.50
C SER A 235 -36.01 -28.59 11.00
N PRO A 236 -35.31 -29.69 10.63
CA PRO A 236 -34.78 -29.92 9.29
C PRO A 236 -35.76 -30.59 8.31
N ASP A 237 -37.07 -30.34 8.42
CA ASP A 237 -38.08 -31.20 7.76
C ASP A 237 -39.03 -30.45 6.80
N ALA A 238 -38.47 -29.55 5.97
CA ALA A 238 -39.19 -28.93 4.87
C ALA A 238 -38.24 -28.60 3.71
N LEU A 239 -37.73 -29.62 3.02
CA LEU A 239 -37.08 -29.48 1.72
C LEU A 239 -37.52 -30.61 0.78
N HIS A 240 -38.55 -30.34 -0.02
CA HIS A 240 -38.92 -30.98 -1.30
C HIS A 240 -39.95 -30.01 -1.89
N GLU A 241 -39.90 -29.45 -3.10
CA GLU A 241 -39.21 -29.70 -4.36
C GLU A 241 -39.01 -28.35 -5.05
N LEU A 242 -37.80 -28.05 -5.54
CA LEU A 242 -37.61 -27.21 -6.72
C LEU A 242 -36.52 -27.88 -7.54
N ASP A 243 -36.96 -28.74 -8.46
CA ASP A 243 -36.16 -29.32 -9.52
C ASP A 243 -35.89 -28.23 -10.57
N GLY A 244 -34.62 -27.89 -10.78
CA GLY A 244 -34.23 -26.79 -11.65
C GLY A 244 -32.72 -26.66 -11.76
N ASP A 245 -32.13 -27.44 -12.68
CA ASP A 245 -30.83 -27.25 -13.36
C ASP A 245 -29.67 -26.73 -12.48
N HIS A 246 -28.98 -27.66 -11.80
CA HIS A 246 -27.66 -27.40 -11.22
C HIS A 246 -26.61 -28.28 -11.91
N ASP A 247 -25.70 -27.63 -12.62
CA ASP A 247 -24.60 -28.16 -13.45
C ASP A 247 -23.47 -28.88 -12.67
N GLY A 248 -23.74 -29.39 -11.47
CA GLY A 248 -22.80 -30.23 -10.71
C GLY A 248 -21.55 -29.53 -10.18
N LEU A 249 -21.46 -28.19 -10.24
CA LEU A 249 -20.31 -27.42 -9.74
C LEU A 249 -20.55 -26.68 -8.42
N THR A 250 -21.76 -26.77 -7.86
CA THR A 250 -22.11 -26.09 -6.59
C THR A 250 -22.01 -27.07 -5.42
N VAL A 251 -21.05 -26.84 -4.51
CA VAL A 251 -20.96 -27.58 -3.25
C VAL A 251 -21.71 -26.80 -2.17
N ALA A 252 -22.77 -27.39 -1.62
CA ALA A 252 -23.52 -26.77 -0.53
C ALA A 252 -22.69 -26.76 0.77
N SER A 253 -22.93 -25.77 1.64
CA SER A 253 -22.24 -25.62 2.93
C SER A 253 -22.32 -26.85 3.85
N VAL A 254 -23.31 -27.73 3.64
CA VAL A 254 -23.46 -29.01 4.33
C VAL A 254 -22.46 -30.07 3.85
N ASP A 255 -22.09 -30.06 2.57
CA ASP A 255 -21.14 -31.01 1.97
C ASP A 255 -19.70 -30.69 2.38
N ILE A 256 -19.34 -29.41 2.57
CA ILE A 256 -18.03 -29.03 3.11
C ILE A 256 -17.86 -29.54 4.56
N ARG A 257 -18.91 -29.50 5.38
CA ARG A 257 -18.86 -30.05 6.75
C ARG A 257 -18.73 -31.56 6.73
N ARG A 258 -19.44 -32.25 5.83
CA ARG A 258 -19.35 -33.70 5.63
C ARG A 258 -17.94 -34.11 5.18
N LEU A 259 -17.35 -33.44 4.21
CA LEU A 259 -15.98 -33.71 3.72
C LEU A 259 -14.91 -33.45 4.79
N ARG A 260 -15.10 -32.45 5.67
CA ARG A 260 -14.21 -32.22 6.82
C ARG A 260 -14.34 -33.31 7.88
N ALA A 261 -15.55 -33.78 8.17
CA ALA A 261 -15.78 -34.89 9.09
C ALA A 261 -15.18 -36.22 8.57
N GLU A 262 -15.31 -36.49 7.27
CA GLU A 262 -14.71 -37.67 6.64
C GLU A 262 -13.16 -37.61 6.62
N ARG A 263 -12.56 -36.42 6.47
CA ARG A 263 -11.10 -36.23 6.61
C ARG A 263 -10.62 -36.45 8.05
N ALA A 264 -11.36 -35.96 9.04
CA ALA A 264 -11.06 -36.18 10.45
C ALA A 264 -11.17 -37.67 10.82
N ALA A 265 -12.17 -38.38 10.29
CA ALA A 265 -12.31 -39.83 10.48
C ALA A 265 -11.17 -40.64 9.82
N ARG A 266 -10.64 -40.19 8.68
CA ARG A 266 -9.46 -40.81 8.04
C ARG A 266 -8.13 -40.54 8.76
N GLN A 267 -8.07 -39.50 9.60
CA GLN A 267 -6.89 -39.15 10.40
C GLN A 267 -6.87 -39.85 11.78
N GLY A 268 -7.93 -40.57 12.16
CA GLY A 268 -8.10 -41.22 13.46
C GLY A 268 -7.61 -42.68 13.58
N SER A 269 -6.94 -43.24 12.58
CA SER A 269 -6.47 -44.64 12.61
C SER A 269 -4.96 -44.72 12.33
N ALA A 270 -4.15 -44.46 13.36
CA ALA A 270 -2.72 -44.78 13.34
C ALA A 270 -2.49 -46.18 13.93
N THR A 271 -2.37 -47.18 13.06
CA THR A 271 -1.72 -48.46 13.36
C THR A 271 -0.19 -48.23 13.39
N PRO A 272 0.57 -48.81 14.34
CA PRO A 272 1.99 -48.55 14.50
C PRO A 272 2.80 -49.31 13.43
N GLY A 273 3.69 -48.61 12.72
CA GLY A 273 4.68 -49.29 11.87
C GLY A 273 5.08 -48.57 10.60
N ARG A 274 5.68 -47.38 10.71
CA ARG A 274 6.77 -46.99 9.82
C ARG A 274 7.61 -45.90 10.49
N VAL A 275 8.74 -46.32 11.04
CA VAL A 275 9.83 -45.40 11.43
C VAL A 275 10.33 -44.75 10.15
N VAL A 276 9.87 -43.52 9.90
CA VAL A 276 10.59 -42.57 9.08
C VAL A 276 11.62 -41.95 10.03
N PRO A 277 12.92 -41.89 9.69
CA PRO A 277 13.88 -41.24 10.58
C PRO A 277 13.41 -39.81 10.81
N ALA A 278 13.22 -39.48 12.09
CA ALA A 278 13.00 -38.12 12.53
C ALA A 278 14.12 -37.28 11.91
N ALA A 279 13.74 -36.36 11.03
CA ALA A 279 14.62 -35.27 10.67
C ALA A 279 15.00 -34.62 12.00
N GLU A 280 16.28 -34.74 12.31
CA GLU A 280 16.94 -34.24 13.51
C GLU A 280 16.42 -32.82 13.79
N ALA A 281 15.60 -32.71 14.84
CA ALA A 281 14.99 -31.45 15.24
C ALA A 281 16.12 -30.54 15.72
N ALA A 282 16.61 -29.68 14.82
CA ALA A 282 17.49 -28.59 15.19
C ALA A 282 16.82 -27.82 16.35
N PRO A 283 17.57 -27.37 17.37
CA PRO A 283 17.02 -26.74 18.56
C PRO A 283 16.23 -25.48 18.16
N SER A 284 14.90 -25.59 18.07
CA SER A 284 14.03 -24.47 17.75
C SER A 284 13.85 -23.62 19.01
N SER A 285 14.71 -22.62 19.19
CA SER A 285 14.49 -21.61 20.23
C SER A 285 13.14 -20.95 20.01
N SER A 286 12.41 -20.67 21.09
CA SER A 286 11.06 -20.10 21.03
C SER A 286 10.92 -18.90 21.95
N LEU A 287 9.95 -18.03 21.68
CA LEU A 287 9.57 -16.91 22.53
C LEU A 287 8.24 -17.25 23.20
N ARG A 288 8.18 -17.15 24.52
CA ARG A 288 6.91 -17.08 25.23
C ARG A 288 6.47 -15.63 25.26
N MET A 289 5.28 -15.41 24.73
CA MET A 289 4.61 -14.13 24.64
C MET A 289 3.87 -13.80 25.94
N PRO A 290 3.46 -12.54 26.17
CA PRO A 290 2.77 -12.14 27.39
C PRO A 290 1.39 -12.81 27.56
N ASP A 291 0.75 -13.19 26.45
CA ASP A 291 -0.51 -13.94 26.43
C ASP A 291 -0.32 -15.45 26.72
N GLY A 292 0.91 -15.88 26.97
CA GLY A 292 1.29 -17.27 27.19
C GLY A 292 1.49 -18.09 25.91
N SER A 293 1.25 -17.51 24.73
CA SER A 293 1.52 -18.19 23.46
C SER A 293 3.01 -18.42 23.27
N ILE A 294 3.36 -19.49 22.54
CA ILE A 294 4.74 -19.84 22.22
C ILE A 294 4.96 -19.64 20.73
N GLU A 295 5.95 -18.82 20.41
CA GLU A 295 6.31 -18.41 19.08
C GLU A 295 7.70 -18.94 18.72
N SER A 296 7.79 -19.83 17.73
CA SER A 296 9.07 -20.39 17.30
C SER A 296 9.94 -19.37 16.57
N ILE A 297 11.22 -19.28 16.96
CA ILE A 297 12.23 -18.43 16.30
C ILE A 297 12.89 -19.26 15.19
N GLY A 298 12.21 -19.39 14.05
CA GLY A 298 12.75 -20.13 12.89
C GLY A 298 13.72 -19.31 12.03
N ALA A 299 13.57 -17.98 12.03
CA ALA A 299 14.45 -17.03 11.35
C ALA A 299 14.61 -15.81 12.26
N GLU A 300 14.44 -14.61 11.71
CA GLU A 300 14.36 -13.38 12.48
C GLU A 300 12.89 -13.08 12.83
N VAL A 301 12.64 -12.62 14.06
CA VAL A 301 11.33 -12.22 14.59
C VAL A 301 11.41 -10.75 14.97
N LEU A 302 10.45 -9.96 14.49
CA LEU A 302 10.37 -8.52 14.74
C LEU A 302 9.12 -8.22 15.57
N LEU A 303 9.33 -7.66 16.76
CA LEU A 303 8.28 -7.35 17.72
C LEU A 303 8.05 -5.84 17.84
N GLY A 304 6.79 -5.46 17.98
CA GLY A 304 6.39 -4.09 18.34
C GLY A 304 4.88 -3.88 18.23
N ARG A 305 4.40 -2.66 18.44
CA ARG A 305 2.95 -2.35 18.40
C ARG A 305 2.32 -2.36 17.01
N SER A 306 3.15 -2.17 15.99
CA SER A 306 2.75 -2.16 14.58
C SER A 306 4.02 -2.46 13.76
N PRO A 307 4.53 -3.71 13.87
CA PRO A 307 5.83 -4.06 13.30
C PRO A 307 5.79 -3.97 11.78
N SER A 308 6.85 -3.43 11.19
CA SER A 308 7.02 -3.27 9.75
C SER A 308 8.49 -3.39 9.36
N VAL A 309 8.77 -3.94 8.18
CA VAL A 309 10.15 -4.09 7.67
C VAL A 309 10.38 -3.09 6.55
N SER A 310 11.33 -2.18 6.77
CA SER A 310 11.76 -1.19 5.77
C SER A 310 12.97 -1.66 4.95
N GLN A 311 13.78 -2.57 5.50
CA GLN A 311 14.99 -3.11 4.89
C GLN A 311 15.14 -4.59 5.27
N VAL A 312 15.29 -5.47 4.29
CA VAL A 312 15.48 -6.91 4.50
C VAL A 312 16.96 -7.23 4.29
N SER A 313 17.71 -7.44 5.37
CA SER A 313 19.07 -7.97 5.29
C SER A 313 19.00 -9.49 5.15
N GLY A 314 19.57 -10.06 4.08
CA GLY A 314 19.75 -11.51 3.95
C GLY A 314 18.61 -12.29 3.26
N GLY A 315 17.68 -11.61 2.57
CA GLY A 315 16.76 -12.27 1.63
C GLY A 315 15.64 -13.13 2.26
N ARG A 316 15.51 -13.18 3.59
CA ARG A 316 14.37 -13.79 4.29
C ARG A 316 13.62 -12.71 5.06
N LEU A 317 12.30 -12.64 4.87
CA LEU A 317 11.47 -11.73 5.65
C LEU A 317 11.41 -12.20 7.12
N PRO A 318 11.63 -11.30 8.09
CA PRO A 318 11.39 -11.63 9.48
C PRO A 318 9.89 -11.85 9.73
N ARG A 319 9.59 -12.72 10.69
CA ARG A 319 8.22 -12.88 11.18
C ARG A 319 7.83 -11.66 12.01
N LEU A 320 6.71 -11.03 11.67
CA LEU A 320 6.22 -9.85 12.36
C LEU A 320 5.26 -10.25 13.47
N VAL A 321 5.49 -9.75 14.69
CA VAL A 321 4.71 -10.08 15.88
C VAL A 321 4.23 -8.81 16.54
N THR A 322 2.93 -8.62 16.52
CA THR A 322 2.30 -7.45 17.14
C THR A 322 2.16 -7.68 18.65
N ILE A 323 2.78 -6.81 19.44
CA ILE A 323 2.64 -6.75 20.90
C ILE A 323 2.27 -5.34 21.34
N GLY A 324 1.36 -5.18 22.29
CA GLY A 324 0.86 -3.88 22.76
C GLY A 324 0.31 -2.99 21.64
N ALA A 325 -0.57 -3.55 20.80
CA ALA A 325 -1.31 -2.76 19.82
C ALA A 325 -2.04 -1.59 20.51
N GLY A 326 -1.77 -0.36 20.07
CA GLY A 326 -2.32 0.86 20.68
C GLY A 326 -1.58 1.38 21.91
N ASP A 327 -0.59 0.64 22.45
CA ASP A 327 0.20 1.07 23.58
C ASP A 327 1.27 2.10 23.14
N PRO A 328 1.30 3.32 23.72
CA PRO A 328 2.32 4.31 23.39
C PRO A 328 3.72 3.93 23.87
N ASP A 329 3.83 3.02 24.85
CA ASP A 329 5.10 2.63 25.46
C ASP A 329 5.90 1.65 24.61
N ILE A 330 5.23 0.95 23.68
CA ILE A 330 5.90 0.08 22.71
C ILE A 330 6.11 0.83 21.39
N SER A 331 7.33 0.77 20.87
CA SER A 331 7.64 1.31 19.54
C SER A 331 7.03 0.44 18.42
N ARG A 332 6.80 1.04 17.24
CA ARG A 332 6.23 0.32 16.08
C ARG A 332 7.08 -0.91 15.74
N ASN A 333 8.39 -0.70 15.60
CA ASN A 333 9.43 -1.72 15.66
C ASN A 333 10.17 -1.50 16.97
N HIS A 334 10.12 -2.45 17.88
CA HIS A 334 10.72 -2.32 19.21
C HIS A 334 11.95 -3.23 19.34
N LEU A 335 11.77 -4.51 19.06
CA LEU A 335 12.77 -5.54 19.32
C LEU A 335 12.89 -6.48 18.14
N ARG A 336 14.13 -6.80 17.77
CA ARG A 336 14.47 -7.85 16.81
C ARG A 336 15.06 -9.02 17.56
N VAL A 337 14.64 -10.24 17.21
CA VAL A 337 15.14 -11.48 17.78
C VAL A 337 15.57 -12.39 16.65
N ALA A 338 16.80 -12.89 16.67
CA ALA A 338 17.30 -13.84 15.70
C ALA A 338 18.04 -14.97 16.41
N VAL A 339 18.15 -16.14 15.78
CA VAL A 339 19.04 -17.20 16.25
C VAL A 339 20.32 -17.14 15.43
N GLU A 340 21.45 -16.92 16.10
CA GLU A 340 22.78 -17.00 15.50
C GLU A 340 23.52 -18.22 16.09
N GLY A 341 23.69 -19.26 15.26
CA GLY A 341 24.16 -20.56 15.74
C GLY A 341 23.15 -21.20 16.71
N ASP A 342 23.55 -21.37 17.97
CA ASP A 342 22.70 -21.91 19.04
C ASP A 342 22.26 -20.82 20.05
N THR A 343 22.56 -19.54 19.79
CA THR A 343 22.27 -18.44 20.72
C THR A 343 21.20 -17.52 20.17
N VAL A 344 20.25 -17.15 21.03
CA VAL A 344 19.25 -16.13 20.72
C VAL A 344 19.89 -14.76 20.87
N VAL A 345 19.83 -13.94 19.82
CA VAL A 345 20.34 -12.59 19.79
C VAL A 345 19.17 -11.62 19.75
N VAL A 346 19.13 -10.70 20.71
CA VAL A 346 18.12 -9.64 20.78
C VAL A 346 18.75 -8.29 20.42
N THR A 347 18.06 -7.49 19.62
CA THR A 347 18.52 -6.14 19.23
C THR A 347 17.39 -5.16 19.45
N ASP A 348 17.61 -4.15 20.30
CA ASP A 348 16.69 -3.03 20.44
C ASP A 348 16.75 -2.17 19.19
N LEU A 349 15.59 -1.87 18.57
CA LEU A 349 15.51 -1.13 17.31
C LEU A 349 15.29 0.36 17.54
N HIS A 350 16.10 0.96 18.41
CA HIS A 350 15.98 2.37 18.81
C HIS A 350 14.60 2.67 19.40
N SER A 351 14.17 1.82 20.34
CA SER A 351 12.87 1.99 20.98
C SER A 351 12.84 3.26 21.83
N ARG A 352 11.67 3.90 21.92
CA ARG A 352 11.50 5.16 22.68
C ARG A 352 11.78 4.99 24.17
N ASN A 353 11.27 3.93 24.77
CA ASN A 353 11.38 3.68 26.21
C ASN A 353 12.59 2.81 26.58
N GLY A 354 13.19 2.13 25.59
CA GLY A 354 14.34 1.23 25.77
C GLY A 354 13.90 -0.17 26.18
N THR A 355 14.68 -1.17 25.75
CA THR A 355 14.50 -2.57 26.15
C THR A 355 15.37 -2.92 27.37
N HIS A 356 14.82 -3.68 28.32
CA HIS A 356 15.57 -4.25 29.45
C HIS A 356 15.59 -5.78 29.35
N VAL A 357 16.70 -6.39 29.74
CA VAL A 357 16.84 -7.85 29.81
C VAL A 357 17.15 -8.29 31.22
N VAL A 358 16.50 -9.36 31.65
CA VAL A 358 16.69 -9.99 32.96
C VAL A 358 17.14 -11.42 32.70
N ALA A 359 18.45 -11.64 32.75
CA ALA A 359 18.99 -12.99 32.66
C ALA A 359 18.56 -13.80 33.92
N PRO A 360 18.41 -15.13 33.81
CA PRO A 360 18.00 -15.96 34.94
C PRO A 360 18.87 -15.71 36.19
N GLY A 361 18.25 -15.26 37.28
CA GLY A 361 18.93 -14.99 38.55
C GLY A 361 19.79 -13.73 38.61
N LYS A 362 19.74 -12.84 37.61
CA LYS A 362 20.47 -11.56 37.59
C LYS A 362 19.53 -10.36 37.66
N SER A 363 20.08 -9.21 38.03
CA SER A 363 19.35 -7.93 38.00
C SER A 363 19.06 -7.47 36.56
N PRO A 364 18.00 -6.70 36.32
CA PRO A 364 17.68 -6.13 35.00
C PRO A 364 18.81 -5.25 34.45
N VAL A 365 19.12 -5.42 33.16
CA VAL A 365 20.12 -4.65 32.43
C VAL A 365 19.46 -4.01 31.21
N LYS A 366 19.65 -2.70 31.03
CA LYS A 366 19.15 -1.99 29.85
C LYS A 366 20.02 -2.32 28.63
N LEU A 367 19.40 -2.72 27.53
CA LEU A 367 20.09 -2.93 26.26
C LEU A 367 20.48 -1.60 25.63
N ARG A 368 21.59 -1.63 24.88
CA ARG A 368 21.97 -0.51 24.03
C ARG A 368 21.22 -0.61 22.71
N ALA A 369 20.64 0.51 22.27
CA ALA A 369 19.92 0.59 21.01
C ALA A 369 20.84 0.23 19.82
N GLY A 370 20.35 -0.62 18.92
CA GLY A 370 21.06 -1.09 17.74
C GLY A 370 22.15 -2.13 17.99
N GLU A 371 22.49 -2.44 19.24
CA GLU A 371 23.55 -3.39 19.58
C GLU A 371 23.01 -4.82 19.70
N PRO A 372 23.43 -5.77 18.83
CA PRO A 372 23.04 -7.17 18.95
C PRO A 372 23.59 -7.77 20.25
N THR A 373 22.69 -8.19 21.13
CA THR A 373 23.04 -8.72 22.45
C THR A 373 22.62 -10.20 22.55
N PRO A 374 23.57 -11.14 22.74
CA PRO A 374 23.24 -12.54 22.95
C PRO A 374 22.58 -12.74 24.32
N VAL A 375 21.53 -13.55 24.37
CA VAL A 375 20.78 -13.88 25.59
C VAL A 375 20.62 -15.39 25.75
N LEU A 376 20.56 -15.82 27.01
CA LEU A 376 20.39 -17.23 27.36
C LEU A 376 18.90 -17.60 27.38
N ALA A 377 18.61 -18.88 27.19
CA ALA A 377 17.29 -19.43 27.48
C ALA A 377 16.87 -19.10 28.93
N GLY A 378 15.60 -18.76 29.11
CA GLY A 378 15.02 -18.29 30.37
C GLY A 378 15.13 -16.78 30.60
N THR A 379 15.86 -16.04 29.76
CA THR A 379 15.95 -14.58 29.85
C THR A 379 14.58 -13.94 29.61
N VAL A 380 14.19 -13.02 30.48
CA VAL A 380 12.99 -12.20 30.32
C VAL A 380 13.40 -10.87 29.69
N VAL A 381 12.71 -10.47 28.62
CA VAL A 381 12.93 -9.20 27.93
C VAL A 381 11.71 -8.32 28.16
N ASP A 382 11.93 -7.15 28.74
CA ASP A 382 10.92 -6.15 29.04
C ASP A 382 11.02 -5.01 28.00
N LEU A 383 9.92 -4.78 27.30
CA LEU A 383 9.78 -3.76 26.27
C LEU A 383 9.12 -2.48 26.80
N GLY A 384 8.86 -2.38 28.11
CA GLY A 384 8.13 -1.27 28.71
C GLY A 384 6.61 -1.45 28.68
N GLY A 385 5.89 -0.62 29.43
CA GLY A 385 4.42 -0.71 29.54
C GLY A 385 3.90 -2.01 30.19
N GLY A 386 4.77 -2.79 30.85
CA GLY A 386 4.44 -4.11 31.41
C GLY A 386 4.54 -5.26 30.40
N TRP A 387 5.00 -5.00 29.18
CA TRP A 387 5.13 -6.01 28.13
C TRP A 387 6.43 -6.76 28.27
N THR A 388 6.33 -8.01 28.73
CA THR A 388 7.47 -8.91 28.89
C THR A 388 7.34 -10.15 28.03
N ILE A 389 8.42 -10.53 27.38
CA ILE A 389 8.56 -11.80 26.65
C ILE A 389 9.65 -12.64 27.32
N GLN A 390 9.60 -13.94 27.16
CA GLN A 390 10.62 -14.84 27.71
C GLN A 390 11.23 -15.69 26.61
N VAL A 391 12.55 -15.77 26.57
CA VAL A 391 13.26 -16.71 25.70
C VAL A 391 13.12 -18.11 26.28
N VAL A 392 12.60 -19.04 25.50
CA VAL A 392 12.44 -20.45 25.85
C VAL A 392 13.43 -21.24 25.01
N GLY A 393 14.36 -21.94 25.67
CA GLY A 393 15.28 -22.87 25.00
C GLY A 393 14.52 -24.06 24.43
N ALA A 394 15.10 -24.69 23.40
CA ALA A 394 14.58 -25.91 22.81
C ALA A 394 14.55 -27.08 23.80
#